data_AF-A0A1U8H557-F1
#
_entry.id   AF-A0A1U8H557-F1
#
_cell.length_a   1.000
_cell.length_b   1.000
_cell.length_c   1.000
_cell.angle_alpha   90.00
_cell.angle_beta   90.00
_cell.angle_gamma   90.00
#
_symmetry.space_group_name_H-M   'P 1'
#
loop_
_entity.id
_entity.type
_entity.pdbx_description
1 polymer ?
#
loop_
_entity_poly.entity_id
_entity_poly.type
_entity_poly.pdbx_seq_one_letter_code
_entity_poly.pdbx_strand_id
1 'polypeptide(L)'
;MASMATLTVVKPTTSVKGLAGSSITGTKLHVKSSRLNLKPSKSRAGAVVAKYGDKSVYFDLEDLGNTTGQWDLYGSDAPSPYNSLQSKFFETFAAPFTKRGLLLKFLILGGGSTLAYFSSTASGDILPIKKGPQLPPKLGPRGKI
;
A
#
# COMPACT_ATOMS: atom_id res chain seq x y z
N MET A 1 -16.46 -46.00 -18.51
CA MET A 1 -15.23 -45.50 -17.87
C MET A 1 -14.14 -45.43 -18.91
N ALA A 2 -13.80 -44.23 -19.38
CA ALA A 2 -12.59 -43.95 -20.17
C ALA A 2 -12.28 -42.46 -20.01
N SER A 3 -11.10 -42.17 -19.48
CA SER A 3 -10.60 -40.84 -19.12
C SER A 3 -9.86 -40.24 -20.32
N MET A 4 -10.17 -38.99 -20.67
CA MET A 4 -9.42 -38.17 -21.64
C MET A 4 -8.82 -37.00 -20.86
N ALA A 5 -7.57 -37.13 -20.46
CA ALA A 5 -6.81 -36.07 -19.79
C ALA A 5 -6.05 -35.26 -20.85
N THR A 6 -6.55 -34.05 -21.13
CA THR A 6 -5.89 -33.05 -21.97
C THR A 6 -4.81 -32.34 -21.15
N LEU A 7 -3.54 -32.57 -21.44
CA LEU A 7 -2.43 -31.83 -20.84
C LEU A 7 -2.15 -30.57 -21.66
N THR A 8 -2.58 -29.41 -21.17
CA THR A 8 -2.22 -28.11 -21.71
C THR A 8 -0.84 -27.71 -21.18
N VAL A 9 0.14 -27.61 -22.09
CA VAL A 9 1.47 -27.08 -21.81
C VAL A 9 1.35 -25.56 -21.58
N VAL A 10 1.40 -25.13 -20.32
CA VAL A 10 1.57 -23.72 -19.97
C VAL A 10 3.04 -23.35 -20.18
N LYS A 11 3.31 -22.52 -21.20
CA LYS A 11 4.62 -21.88 -21.39
C LYS A 11 4.81 -20.85 -20.28
N PRO A 12 5.94 -20.83 -19.55
CA PRO A 12 6.26 -19.68 -18.70
C PRO A 12 6.72 -18.55 -19.62
N THR A 13 5.79 -17.69 -20.05
CA THR A 13 6.13 -16.37 -20.59
C THR A 13 6.47 -15.45 -19.43
N THR A 14 7.62 -15.64 -18.79
CA THR A 14 8.25 -14.59 -17.99
C THR A 14 8.91 -13.59 -18.94
N SER A 15 8.08 -12.92 -19.74
CA SER A 15 8.46 -11.66 -20.37
C SER A 15 8.35 -10.61 -19.27
N VAL A 16 9.46 -10.37 -18.58
CA VAL A 16 9.59 -9.26 -17.64
C VAL A 16 9.59 -7.97 -18.46
N LYS A 17 8.39 -7.51 -18.81
CA LYS A 17 8.16 -6.34 -19.64
C LYS A 17 8.36 -5.10 -18.75
N GLY A 18 9.61 -4.70 -18.51
CA GLY A 18 9.85 -3.49 -17.71
C GLY A 18 11.27 -3.10 -17.35
N LEU A 19 12.29 -3.96 -17.48
CA LEU A 19 13.64 -3.63 -16.98
C LEU A 19 14.71 -3.39 -18.06
N ALA A 20 14.30 -3.12 -19.30
CA ALA A 20 15.20 -2.71 -20.37
C ALA A 20 14.60 -1.51 -21.12
N GLY A 21 14.65 -0.33 -20.50
CA GLY A 21 14.08 0.86 -21.13
C GLY A 21 14.25 2.21 -20.44
N SER A 22 15.03 2.33 -19.37
CA SER A 22 15.25 3.65 -18.75
C SER A 22 16.35 4.41 -19.50
N SER A 23 15.96 5.42 -20.30
CA SER A 23 16.87 6.50 -20.73
C SER A 23 16.20 7.84 -20.42
N ILE A 24 16.89 8.72 -19.70
CA ILE A 24 16.42 10.06 -19.31
C ILE A 24 16.43 11.08 -20.46
N THR A 25 16.84 10.70 -21.67
CA THR A 25 16.97 11.59 -22.84
C THR A 25 16.69 10.93 -24.21
N GLY A 26 16.02 9.78 -24.23
CA GLY A 26 15.50 9.17 -25.47
C GLY A 26 16.53 8.46 -26.37
N THR A 27 17.81 8.42 -26.01
CA THR A 27 18.82 7.67 -26.77
C THR A 27 18.88 6.21 -26.29
N LYS A 28 18.47 5.27 -27.14
CA LYS A 28 18.55 3.83 -26.85
C LYS A 28 20.01 3.36 -26.91
N LEU A 29 20.55 2.88 -25.79
CA LEU A 29 21.86 2.23 -25.76
C LEU A 29 21.76 0.86 -26.43
N HIS A 30 22.56 0.64 -27.47
CA HIS A 30 22.64 -0.64 -28.18
C HIS A 30 23.44 -1.64 -27.34
N VAL A 31 22.75 -2.44 -26.52
CA VAL A 31 23.38 -3.53 -25.77
C VAL A 31 23.57 -4.71 -26.71
N LYS A 32 24.82 -4.94 -27.14
CA LYS A 32 25.21 -6.14 -27.89
C LYS A 32 25.04 -7.34 -26.96
N SER A 33 23.99 -8.13 -27.19
CA SER A 33 23.78 -9.39 -26.46
C SER A 33 24.98 -10.31 -26.71
N SER A 34 25.78 -10.51 -25.67
CA SER A 34 26.85 -11.50 -25.66
C SER A 34 26.21 -12.89 -25.71
N ARG A 35 26.28 -13.56 -26.87
CA ARG A 35 25.87 -14.96 -26.98
C ARG A 35 26.97 -15.83 -26.37
N LEU A 36 26.98 -15.94 -25.04
CA LEU A 36 27.72 -16.99 -24.37
C LEU A 36 27.04 -18.32 -24.71
N ASN A 37 27.71 -19.15 -25.53
CA ASN A 37 27.31 -20.53 -25.77
C ASN A 37 27.61 -21.35 -24.51
N LEU A 38 26.68 -21.35 -23.55
CA LEU A 38 26.71 -22.32 -22.46
C LEU A 38 26.41 -23.70 -23.05
N LYS A 39 27.43 -24.57 -23.11
CA LYS A 39 27.24 -25.99 -23.43
C LYS A 39 26.25 -26.56 -22.42
N PRO A 40 25.10 -27.13 -22.84
CA PRO A 40 24.23 -27.85 -21.92
C PRO A 40 24.97 -29.11 -21.48
N SER A 41 25.57 -29.07 -20.29
CA SER A 41 25.94 -30.28 -19.58
C SER A 41 24.66 -31.08 -19.39
N LYS A 42 24.67 -32.36 -19.78
CA LYS A 42 23.56 -33.28 -19.52
C LYS A 42 23.52 -33.54 -18.01
N SER A 43 23.00 -32.58 -17.24
CA SER A 43 22.51 -32.88 -15.91
C SER A 43 21.37 -33.88 -16.08
N ARG A 44 21.40 -34.98 -15.33
CA ARG A 44 20.23 -35.83 -15.20
C ARG A 44 19.11 -34.92 -14.72
N ALA A 45 18.11 -34.67 -15.56
CA ALA A 45 16.94 -33.90 -15.22
C ALA A 45 16.05 -34.74 -14.29
N GLY A 46 16.52 -34.96 -13.06
CA GLY A 46 15.60 -35.15 -11.95
C GLY A 46 15.01 -33.79 -11.65
N ALA A 47 13.68 -33.67 -11.62
CA ALA A 47 13.06 -32.47 -11.07
C ALA A 47 13.54 -32.35 -9.62
N VAL A 48 14.42 -31.38 -9.34
CA VAL A 48 14.81 -31.06 -7.97
C VAL A 48 13.61 -30.33 -7.38
N VAL A 49 12.73 -31.11 -6.75
CA VAL A 49 11.57 -30.60 -6.01
C VAL A 49 12.07 -30.27 -4.62
N ALA A 50 12.30 -28.99 -4.35
CA ALA A 50 12.62 -28.49 -3.03
C ALA A 50 11.32 -27.98 -2.42
N LYS A 51 10.85 -28.65 -1.37
CA LYS A 51 9.66 -28.25 -0.61
C LYS A 51 10.08 -27.49 0.63
N TYR A 52 9.42 -26.37 0.89
CA TYR A 52 9.62 -25.63 2.13
C TYR A 52 9.22 -26.51 3.33
N GLY A 53 10.13 -26.72 4.28
CA GLY A 53 9.88 -27.52 5.50
C GLY A 53 10.59 -28.88 5.54
N ASP A 54 11.27 -29.30 4.48
CA ASP A 54 12.19 -30.44 4.53
C ASP A 54 13.49 -30.10 5.27
N LYS A 55 14.23 -31.11 5.76
CA LYS A 55 15.45 -30.92 6.57
C LYS A 55 16.46 -30.01 5.87
N SER A 56 16.61 -28.79 6.38
CA SER A 56 17.50 -27.75 5.85
C SER A 56 17.19 -27.28 4.43
N VAL A 57 15.95 -27.47 3.95
CA VAL A 57 15.44 -26.94 2.68
C VAL A 57 14.44 -25.81 2.98
N TYR A 58 14.90 -24.58 2.82
CA TYR A 58 14.14 -23.35 3.10
C TYR A 58 13.71 -22.61 1.83
N PHE A 59 13.95 -23.21 0.67
CA PHE A 59 13.71 -22.61 -0.63
C PHE A 59 12.75 -23.49 -1.42
N ASP A 60 11.62 -22.90 -1.81
CA ASP A 60 10.55 -23.54 -2.56
C ASP A 60 10.16 -22.66 -3.75
N LEU A 61 10.15 -23.26 -4.93
CA LEU A 61 9.79 -22.57 -6.18
C LEU A 61 8.28 -22.49 -6.39
N GLU A 62 7.51 -23.40 -5.77
CA GLU A 62 6.06 -23.43 -5.83
C GLU A 62 5.45 -22.54 -4.73
N ASP A 63 6.11 -22.44 -3.58
CA ASP A 63 5.70 -21.60 -2.46
C ASP A 63 6.71 -20.48 -2.13
N LEU A 64 6.60 -19.40 -2.92
CA LEU A 64 7.38 -18.18 -2.70
C LEU A 64 6.99 -17.47 -1.40
N GLY A 65 5.78 -17.64 -0.88
CA GLY A 65 5.33 -16.99 0.34
C GLY A 65 6.14 -17.46 1.54
N ASN A 66 6.29 -18.78 1.68
CA ASN A 66 7.13 -19.37 2.73
C ASN A 66 8.63 -19.11 2.52
N THR A 67 9.10 -19.11 1.27
CA THR A 67 10.51 -18.82 0.93
C THR A 67 10.91 -17.37 1.23
N THR A 68 9.99 -16.41 1.02
CA THR A 68 10.25 -14.98 1.24
C THR A 68 9.87 -14.52 2.65
N GLY A 69 9.33 -15.41 3.49
CA GLY A 69 8.89 -15.09 4.85
C GLY A 69 7.65 -14.20 4.88
N GLN A 70 6.74 -14.37 3.93
CA GLN A 70 5.45 -13.66 3.86
C GLN A 70 4.46 -14.23 4.89
N TRP A 71 4.84 -14.19 6.17
CA TRP A 71 4.04 -14.69 7.26
C TRP A 71 3.40 -13.54 8.03
N ASP A 72 2.10 -13.65 8.26
CA ASP A 72 1.44 -12.82 9.25
C ASP A 72 1.71 -13.44 10.64
N LEU A 73 2.70 -12.91 11.35
CA LEU A 73 3.11 -13.41 12.66
C LEU A 73 2.03 -13.24 13.75
N TYR A 74 1.07 -12.35 13.52
CA TYR A 74 0.06 -11.98 14.52
C TYR A 74 -1.38 -12.11 14.01
N GLY A 75 -1.57 -12.56 12.76
CA GLY A 75 -2.87 -12.87 12.19
C GLY A 75 -3.56 -13.97 12.99
N SER A 76 -4.86 -13.81 13.21
CA SER A 76 -5.70 -14.80 13.88
C SER A 76 -6.92 -15.06 13.04
N ASP A 77 -7.19 -16.34 12.76
CA ASP A 77 -8.38 -16.79 12.04
C ASP A 77 -9.62 -16.88 12.95
N ALA A 78 -9.53 -16.35 14.17
CA ALA A 78 -10.66 -16.32 15.09
C ALA A 78 -11.82 -15.48 14.51
N PRO A 79 -13.08 -15.93 14.66
CA PRO A 79 -14.24 -15.16 14.22
C PRO A 79 -14.38 -13.87 15.02
N SER A 80 -15.26 -12.97 14.55
CA SER A 80 -15.51 -11.68 15.21
C SER A 80 -15.79 -11.87 16.70
N PRO A 81 -15.01 -11.22 17.59
CA PRO A 81 -15.20 -11.34 19.03
C PRO A 81 -16.40 -10.52 19.53
N TYR A 82 -17.02 -9.71 18.66
CA TYR A 82 -18.07 -8.77 19.02
C TYR A 82 -19.46 -9.41 18.94
N ASN A 83 -20.38 -8.88 19.74
CA ASN A 83 -21.79 -9.26 19.66
C ASN A 83 -22.37 -8.94 18.27
N SER A 84 -23.21 -9.82 17.74
CA SER A 84 -23.84 -9.68 16.42
C SER A 84 -24.70 -8.42 16.31
N LEU A 85 -25.38 -8.02 17.39
CA LEU A 85 -26.16 -6.78 17.43
C LEU A 85 -25.28 -5.54 17.31
N GLN A 86 -24.12 -5.52 17.96
CA GLN A 86 -23.16 -4.42 17.87
C GLN A 86 -22.56 -4.36 16.46
N SER A 87 -22.22 -5.52 15.90
CA SER A 87 -21.69 -5.62 14.54
C SER A 87 -22.66 -5.03 13.52
N LYS A 88 -23.94 -5.41 13.60
CA LYS A 88 -25.00 -4.90 12.70
C LYS A 88 -25.22 -3.40 12.85
N PHE A 89 -25.13 -2.88 14.07
CA PHE A 89 -25.23 -1.44 14.34
C PHE A 89 -24.12 -0.68 13.58
N PHE A 90 -22.86 -1.04 13.80
CA PHE A 90 -21.74 -0.34 13.14
C PHE A 90 -21.74 -0.54 11.63
N GLU A 91 -22.08 -1.72 11.15
CA GLU A 91 -22.22 -1.98 9.71
C GLU A 91 -23.22 -1.02 9.07
N THR A 92 -24.38 -0.80 9.69
CA THR A 92 -25.44 0.05 9.14
C THR A 92 -25.11 1.54 9.26
N PHE A 93 -24.65 2.00 10.42
CA PHE A 93 -24.44 3.44 10.68
C PHE A 93 -23.12 3.96 10.12
N ALA A 94 -22.08 3.13 10.04
CA ALA A 94 -20.82 3.54 9.43
C ALA A 94 -20.84 3.39 7.90
N ALA A 95 -21.78 2.63 7.31
CA ALA A 95 -21.85 2.39 5.86
C ALA A 95 -21.71 3.64 4.99
N PRO A 96 -22.41 4.77 5.27
CA PRO A 96 -22.28 5.99 4.45
C PRO A 96 -20.86 6.56 4.42
N PHE A 97 -20.07 6.33 5.47
CA PHE A 97 -18.71 6.83 5.63
C PHE A 97 -17.63 5.88 5.09
N THR A 98 -17.99 4.70 4.55
CA THR A 98 -17.01 3.71 4.07
C THR A 98 -16.39 4.05 2.71
N LYS A 99 -17.08 4.84 1.88
CA LYS A 99 -16.60 5.20 0.54
C LYS A 99 -15.50 6.26 0.65
N ARG A 100 -14.24 5.81 0.62
CA ARG A 100 -13.02 6.65 0.79
C ARG A 100 -13.07 7.99 0.07
N GLY A 101 -13.49 8.02 -1.20
CA GLY A 101 -13.57 9.25 -1.99
C GLY A 101 -14.66 10.23 -1.52
N LEU A 102 -15.83 9.72 -1.12
CA LEU A 102 -16.91 10.55 -0.57
C LEU A 102 -16.56 11.01 0.85
N LEU A 103 -15.98 10.11 1.65
CA LEU A 103 -15.52 10.42 3.00
C LEU A 103 -14.50 11.56 2.98
N LEU A 104 -13.46 11.49 2.13
CA LEU A 104 -12.44 12.53 2.04
C LEU A 104 -13.04 13.89 1.65
N LYS A 105 -13.95 13.91 0.67
CA LYS A 105 -14.64 15.15 0.25
C LYS A 105 -15.49 15.73 1.37
N PHE A 106 -16.23 14.87 2.08
CA PHE A 106 -17.04 15.27 3.22
C PHE A 106 -16.17 15.83 4.36
N LEU A 107 -15.03 15.21 4.68
CA LEU A 107 -14.12 15.70 5.73
C LEU A 107 -13.50 17.05 5.38
N ILE A 108 -12.98 17.22 4.16
CA ILE A 108 -12.34 18.47 3.76
C ILE A 108 -13.38 19.59 3.67
N LEU A 109 -14.51 19.35 3.02
CA LEU A 109 -15.52 20.39 2.83
C LEU A 109 -16.30 20.68 4.12
N GLY A 110 -16.76 19.65 4.80
CA GLY A 110 -17.49 19.76 6.07
C GLY A 110 -16.60 20.22 7.21
N GLY A 111 -15.44 19.59 7.41
CA GLY A 111 -14.49 19.99 8.44
C GLY A 111 -13.87 21.37 8.18
N GLY A 112 -13.50 21.66 6.94
CA GLY A 112 -12.96 22.96 6.55
C GLY A 112 -13.99 24.10 6.71
N SER A 113 -15.23 23.89 6.27
CA SER A 113 -16.30 24.88 6.47
C SER A 113 -16.65 25.09 7.93
N THR A 114 -16.67 24.01 8.73
CA THR A 114 -16.91 24.08 10.17
C THR A 114 -15.81 24.86 10.88
N LEU A 115 -14.54 24.61 10.53
CA LEU A 115 -13.40 25.36 11.06
C LEU A 115 -13.49 26.85 10.69
N ALA A 116 -13.80 27.16 9.43
CA ALA A 116 -13.98 28.54 8.98
C ALA A 116 -15.15 29.23 9.71
N TYR A 117 -16.26 28.52 9.89
CA TYR A 117 -17.43 29.02 10.61
C TYR A 117 -17.08 29.39 12.05
N PHE A 118 -16.49 28.47 12.81
CA PHE A 118 -16.09 28.73 14.19
C PHE A 118 -14.99 29.80 14.27
N SER A 119 -14.04 29.83 13.34
CA SER A 119 -13.04 30.89 13.28
C SER A 119 -13.65 32.28 13.05
N SER A 120 -14.77 32.35 12.30
CA SER A 120 -15.45 33.62 12.00
C SER A 120 -16.36 34.08 13.14
N THR A 121 -17.05 33.15 13.80
CA THR A 121 -18.09 33.39 14.82
C THR A 121 -17.59 33.29 16.26
N ALA A 122 -16.33 32.89 16.48
CA ALA A 122 -15.73 32.84 17.80
C ALA A 122 -15.81 34.20 18.51
N SER A 123 -16.25 34.18 19.76
CA SER A 123 -16.27 35.38 20.61
C SER A 123 -14.85 35.88 20.88
N GLY A 124 -14.69 37.20 20.92
CA GLY A 124 -13.42 37.85 21.28
C GLY A 124 -12.96 37.57 22.71
N ASP A 125 -13.86 37.10 23.58
CA ASP A 125 -13.50 36.67 24.93
C ASP A 125 -12.91 35.25 24.96
N ILE A 126 -13.19 34.44 23.93
CA ILE A 126 -12.60 33.09 23.78
C ILE A 126 -11.28 33.19 23.02
N LEU A 127 -11.26 33.94 21.92
CA LEU A 127 -10.07 34.12 21.08
C LEU A 127 -9.57 35.58 21.20
N PRO A 128 -8.47 35.82 21.95
CA PRO A 128 -7.92 37.18 22.12
C PRO A 128 -7.54 37.85 20.80
N ILE A 129 -7.12 37.06 19.81
CA ILE A 129 -6.79 37.56 18.46
C ILE A 129 -8.01 38.18 17.75
N LYS A 130 -9.23 37.74 18.08
CA LYS A 130 -10.47 38.29 17.51
C LYS A 130 -10.86 39.62 18.17
N LYS A 131 -10.54 39.79 19.45
CA LYS A 131 -10.75 41.04 20.21
C LYS A 131 -9.76 42.14 19.80
N GLY A 132 -8.53 41.74 19.47
CA GLY A 132 -7.46 42.64 19.09
C GLY A 132 -6.82 43.39 20.28
N PRO A 133 -5.75 44.15 20.04
CA PRO A 133 -5.09 44.94 21.08
C PRO A 133 -5.97 46.13 21.49
N GLN A 134 -6.27 46.24 22.78
CA GLN A 134 -7.03 47.38 23.32
C GLN A 134 -6.14 48.51 23.84
N LEU A 135 -4.85 48.23 24.06
CA LEU A 135 -3.88 49.15 24.63
C LEU A 135 -2.91 49.68 23.55
N PRO A 136 -2.31 50.87 23.75
CA PRO A 136 -1.32 51.38 22.82
C PRO A 136 -0.13 50.40 22.71
N PRO A 137 0.47 50.28 21.51
CA PRO A 137 1.57 49.35 21.29
C PRO A 137 2.81 49.78 22.08
N LYS A 138 3.55 48.80 22.60
CA LYS A 138 4.84 49.04 23.23
C LYS A 138 5.89 49.24 22.13
N LEU A 139 6.62 50.36 22.19
CA LEU A 139 7.70 50.65 21.25
C LEU A 139 8.90 49.75 21.50
N GLY A 140 9.60 49.39 20.43
CA GLY A 140 10.84 48.62 20.50
C GLY A 140 12.03 49.45 20.99
N PRO A 141 13.17 48.82 21.26
CA PRO A 141 14.36 49.49 21.82
C PRO A 141 14.96 50.58 20.91
N ARG A 142 14.67 50.56 19.60
CA ARG A 142 15.07 51.60 18.63
C ARG A 142 13.93 52.55 18.26
N GLY A 143 12.89 52.59 19.09
CA GLY A 143 11.68 53.36 18.82
C GLY A 143 10.80 52.67 17.77
N LYS A 144 10.58 53.33 16.64
CA LYS A 144 9.66 52.89 15.57
C LYS A 144 10.37 52.20 14.38
N ILE A 145 11.70 52.04 14.44
CA ILE A 145 12.56 51.59 13.33
C ILE A 145 13.31 50.33 13.70
#